data_AF-A0A1Q8CS23-F1
#
_entry.id   AF-A0A1Q8CS23-F1
#
_cell.length_a   1.000
_cell.length_b   1.000
_cell.length_c   1.000
_cell.angle_alpha   90.00
_cell.angle_beta   90.00
_cell.angle_gamma   90.00
#
_symmetry.space_group_name_H-M   'P 1'
#
loop_
_entity.id
_entity.type
_entity.pdbx_description
1 polymer ?
#
loop_
_entity_poly.entity_id
_entity_poly.type
_entity_poly.pdbx_seq_one_letter_code
_entity_poly.pdbx_strand_id
1 'polypeptide(L)'
;MDLARVLANLLLWAHTLAEVTAEWSHTTDHRLHVSVLGRATTGARFRVYGGGLFAYTLGLVDLDAGERDGVSLDELYALVCLLREVHSTREAA
;
A
#
# COMPACT_ATOMS: atom_id res chain seq x y z
N MET A 1 -13.97 1.30 -3.07
CA MET A 1 -13.27 0.55 -2.00
C MET A 1 -12.28 1.50 -1.37
N ASP A 2 -12.28 1.64 -0.04
CA ASP A 2 -11.40 2.54 0.69
C ASP A 2 -9.93 2.06 0.59
N LEU A 3 -9.10 2.83 -0.11
CA LEU A 3 -7.68 2.51 -0.33
C LEU A 3 -6.93 2.44 1.00
N ALA A 4 -7.22 3.34 1.96
CA ALA A 4 -6.54 3.36 3.25
C ALA A 4 -6.77 2.06 4.03
N ARG A 5 -8.00 1.53 4.02
CA ARG A 5 -8.32 0.23 4.65
C ARG A 5 -7.57 -0.93 3.99
N VAL A 6 -7.49 -0.96 2.67
CA VAL A 6 -6.79 -2.03 1.94
C VAL A 6 -5.30 -2.03 2.27
N LEU A 7 -4.67 -0.86 2.26
CA LEU A 7 -3.26 -0.72 2.60
C LEU A 7 -2.98 -1.01 4.09
N ALA A 8 -3.90 -0.64 4.99
CA ALA A 8 -3.80 -1.01 6.41
C ALA A 8 -3.83 -2.54 6.63
N ASN A 9 -4.64 -3.26 5.86
CA ASN A 9 -4.65 -4.73 5.91
C ASN A 9 -3.33 -5.35 5.39
N LEU A 10 -2.70 -4.74 4.38
CA LEU A 10 -1.37 -5.15 3.92
C LEU A 10 -0.29 -4.94 4.99
N LEU A 11 -0.32 -3.80 5.68
CA LEU A 11 0.59 -3.53 6.80
C LEU A 11 0.42 -4.55 7.93
N LEU A 12 -0.81 -4.95 8.23
CA LEU A 12 -1.05 -6.02 9.21
C LEU A 12 -0.35 -7.32 8.81
N TRP A 13 -0.41 -7.71 7.54
CA TRP A 13 0.36 -8.86 7.04
C TRP A 13 1.86 -8.64 7.18
N ALA A 14 2.37 -7.48 6.76
CA ALA A 14 3.78 -7.14 6.86
C ALA A 14 4.32 -7.30 8.30
N HIS A 15 3.56 -6.87 9.30
CA HIS A 15 3.96 -7.00 10.71
C HIS A 15 3.96 -8.43 11.27
N THR A 16 3.38 -9.39 10.56
CA THR A 16 3.40 -10.82 10.95
C THR A 16 4.50 -11.63 10.27
N LEU A 17 5.25 -11.02 9.36
CA LEU A 17 6.26 -11.66 8.54
C LEU A 17 7.66 -11.13 8.88
N ALA A 18 8.68 -11.96 8.67
CA ALA A 18 10.09 -11.59 8.71
C ALA A 18 10.63 -11.34 7.29
N GLU A 19 11.81 -10.70 7.21
CA GLU A 19 12.49 -10.40 5.93
C GLU A 19 11.59 -9.65 4.93
N VAL A 20 10.85 -8.67 5.43
CA VAL A 20 9.79 -8.02 4.64
C VAL A 20 10.38 -7.04 3.63
N THR A 21 9.90 -7.15 2.39
CA THR A 21 10.07 -6.13 1.36
C THR A 21 8.71 -5.73 0.80
N ALA A 22 8.58 -4.49 0.35
CA ALA A 22 7.37 -4.01 -0.29
C ALA A 22 7.69 -3.22 -1.56
N GLU A 23 6.75 -3.24 -2.49
CA GLU A 23 6.81 -2.53 -3.77
C GLU A 23 5.41 -1.98 -4.05
N TRP A 24 5.34 -0.76 -4.56
CA TRP A 24 4.14 -0.25 -5.21
C TRP A 24 4.36 -0.06 -6.71
N SER A 25 3.28 -0.13 -7.48
CA SER A 25 3.33 0.08 -8.93
C SER A 25 2.09 0.82 -9.39
N HIS A 26 2.28 1.72 -10.34
CA HIS A 26 1.21 2.35 -11.08
C HIS A 26 1.01 1.54 -12.35
N THR A 27 -0.05 0.75 -12.41
CA THR A 27 -0.31 -0.10 -13.56
C THR A 27 -0.86 0.71 -14.74
N THR A 28 -0.73 0.14 -15.95
CA THR A 28 -1.25 0.76 -17.18
C THR A 28 -2.78 0.88 -17.22
N ASP A 29 -3.51 0.15 -16.37
CA ASP A 29 -4.96 0.28 -16.15
C ASP A 29 -5.31 1.28 -15.02
N HIS A 30 -4.40 2.19 -14.68
CA HIS A 30 -4.58 3.26 -13.70
C HIS A 30 -4.89 2.78 -12.27
N ARG A 31 -4.24 1.69 -11.85
CA ARG A 31 -4.35 1.16 -10.49
C ARG A 31 -3.05 1.32 -9.73
N LEU A 32 -3.17 1.56 -8.44
CA LEU A 32 -2.07 1.34 -7.50
C LEU A 32 -2.10 -0.12 -7.10
N HIS A 33 -1.04 -0.85 -7.38
CA HIS A 33 -0.81 -2.20 -6.87
C HIS A 33 0.33 -2.16 -5.86
N VAL A 34 0.06 -2.63 -4.65
CA VAL A 34 1.06 -2.78 -3.58
C VAL A 34 1.24 -4.26 -3.30
N SER A 35 2.50 -4.69 -3.26
CA SER A 35 2.86 -6.06 -2.89
C SER A 35 3.79 -6.05 -1.70
N VAL A 36 3.58 -6.98 -0.78
CA VAL A 36 4.43 -7.24 0.38
C VAL A 36 4.91 -8.68 0.28
N LEU A 37 6.23 -8.88 0.29
CA LEU A 37 6.86 -10.18 0.36
C LEU A 37 7.46 -10.37 1.74
N GLY A 38 7.34 -11.56 2.32
CA GLY A 38 8.00 -11.89 3.58
C GLY A 38 7.97 -13.38 3.88
N ARG A 39 8.48 -13.75 5.05
CA ARG A 39 8.59 -15.13 5.51
C ARG A 39 7.87 -15.33 6.85
N ALA A 40 7.03 -16.34 6.94
CA ALA A 40 6.42 -16.74 8.21
C ALA A 40 7.42 -17.51 9.10
N THR A 41 7.10 -17.64 10.38
CA THR A 41 7.93 -18.36 11.37
C THR A 41 8.13 -19.83 11.03
N THR A 42 7.21 -20.44 10.27
CA THR A 42 7.35 -21.82 9.74
C THR A 42 8.35 -21.93 8.58
N GLY A 43 8.88 -20.81 8.08
CA GLY A 43 9.78 -20.74 6.93
C GLY A 43 9.09 -20.55 5.58
N ALA A 44 7.75 -20.63 5.53
CA ALA A 44 6.98 -20.40 4.31
C ALA A 44 7.09 -18.94 3.83
N ARG A 45 7.22 -18.74 2.51
CA ARG A 45 7.23 -17.42 1.89
C ARG A 45 5.82 -16.99 1.50
N PHE A 46 5.48 -15.76 1.83
CA PHE A 46 4.20 -15.15 1.49
C PHE A 46 4.42 -13.94 0.60
N ARG A 47 3.57 -13.80 -0.41
CA ARG A 47 3.41 -12.55 -1.15
C ARG A 47 1.95 -12.14 -1.07
N VAL A 48 1.71 -10.99 -0.47
CA VAL A 48 0.37 -10.43 -0.24
C VAL A 48 0.21 -9.20 -1.13
N TYR A 49 -0.97 -9.05 -1.72
CA TYR A 49 -1.29 -7.96 -2.62
C TYR A 49 -2.49 -7.17 -2.13
N GLY A 50 -2.48 -5.88 -2.45
CA GLY A 50 -3.57 -4.96 -2.19
C GLY A 50 -3.42 -3.73 -3.06
N GLY A 51 -4.46 -2.91 -3.13
CA GLY A 51 -4.45 -1.76 -4.02
C GLY A 51 -5.83 -1.19 -4.30
N GLY A 52 -5.87 -0.22 -5.20
CA GLY A 52 -7.06 0.53 -5.59
C GLY A 52 -6.82 1.32 -6.87
N LEU A 53 -7.73 2.24 -7.19
CA LEU A 53 -7.49 3.20 -8.28
C LEU A 53 -6.32 4.10 -7.91
N PHE A 54 -5.40 4.35 -8.84
CA PHE A 54 -4.23 5.20 -8.58
C PHE A 54 -4.66 6.63 -8.22
N ALA A 55 -5.73 7.15 -8.82
CA ALA A 55 -6.30 8.44 -8.46
C ALA A 55 -6.67 8.58 -6.97
N TYR A 56 -6.87 7.49 -6.24
CA TYR A 56 -7.15 7.51 -4.80
C TYR A 56 -5.90 7.68 -3.94
N THR A 57 -4.69 7.69 -4.52
CA THR A 57 -3.48 8.14 -3.82
C THR A 57 -3.49 9.65 -3.60
N LEU A 58 -4.34 10.40 -4.32
CA LEU A 58 -4.46 11.85 -4.22
C LEU A 58 -3.12 12.59 -4.47
N GLY A 59 -2.24 12.01 -5.28
CA GLY A 59 -0.93 12.56 -5.58
C GLY A 59 0.13 12.36 -4.49
N LEU A 60 -0.17 11.57 -3.45
CA LEU A 60 0.77 11.22 -2.39
C LEU A 60 1.81 10.17 -2.79
N VAL A 61 1.62 9.54 -3.96
CA VAL A 61 2.55 8.58 -4.55
C VAL A 61 2.94 9.11 -5.92
N ASP A 62 4.23 9.30 -6.14
CA ASP A 62 4.81 9.82 -7.37
C ASP A 62 5.34 8.66 -8.21
N LEU A 63 4.54 8.22 -9.19
CA LEU A 63 4.86 7.14 -10.13
C LEU A 63 4.19 7.40 -11.47
N ASP A 64 4.96 7.34 -12.56
CA ASP A 64 4.39 7.35 -13.90
C ASP A 64 3.67 6.02 -14.19
N ALA A 65 2.73 6.06 -15.13
CA ALA A 65 2.00 4.85 -15.53
C ALA A 65 2.95 3.80 -16.12
N GLY A 66 2.91 2.59 -15.56
CA GLY A 66 3.82 1.49 -15.88
C GLY A 66 5.02 1.38 -14.94
N GLU A 67 5.25 2.37 -14.07
CA GLU A 67 6.38 2.36 -13.14
C GLU A 67 6.07 1.60 -11.85
N ARG A 68 7.17 1.22 -11.19
CA ARG A 68 7.19 0.55 -9.90
C ARG A 68 8.37 1.04 -9.10
N ASP A 69 8.20 1.07 -7.79
CA ASP A 69 9.27 1.45 -6.88
C ASP A 69 9.18 0.65 -5.58
N GLY A 70 10.35 0.40 -4.98
CA GLY A 70 10.44 -0.18 -3.66
C GLY A 70 9.93 0.81 -2.63
N VAL A 71 9.19 0.32 -1.63
CA VAL A 71 8.62 1.17 -0.58
C VAL A 71 8.92 0.58 0.78
N SER A 72 9.28 1.42 1.75
CA SER A 72 9.41 1.00 3.13
C SER A 72 8.04 0.82 3.79
N LEU A 73 7.97 0.05 4.87
CA LEU A 73 6.72 -0.10 5.64
C LEU A 73 6.30 1.22 6.29
N ASP A 74 7.25 2.09 6.65
CA ASP A 74 6.99 3.39 7.24
C ASP A 74 6.36 4.35 6.23
N GLU A 75 6.83 4.37 4.99
CA GLU A 75 6.21 5.14 3.89
C GLU A 75 4.80 4.64 3.59
N LEU A 76 4.60 3.32 3.55
CA LEU A 76 3.27 2.74 3.35
C LEU A 76 2.33 3.08 4.52
N TYR A 77 2.83 3.09 5.75
CA TYR A 77 2.08 3.53 6.93
C TYR A 77 1.74 5.03 6.87
N ALA A 78 2.70 5.88 6.48
CA ALA A 78 2.48 7.31 6.30
C ALA A 78 1.38 7.59 5.26
N LEU A 79 1.39 6.88 4.13
CA LEU A 79 0.33 6.97 3.12
C LEU A 79 -1.05 6.62 3.72
N VAL A 80 -1.15 5.54 4.50
CA VAL A 80 -2.41 5.17 5.18
C VAL A 80 -2.91 6.28 6.11
N CYS A 81 -2.02 6.87 6.91
CA CYS A 81 -2.36 7.95 7.83
C CYS A 81 -2.89 9.19 7.07
N LEU A 82 -2.17 9.62 6.02
CA LEU A 82 -2.57 10.78 5.21
C LEU A 82 -3.92 10.56 4.51
N LEU A 83 -4.16 9.37 3.95
CA LEU A 83 -5.44 9.05 3.31
C LEU A 83 -6.62 9.07 4.31
N ARG A 84 -6.40 8.62 5.56
CA ARG A 84 -7.42 8.68 6.63
C ARG A 84 -7.70 10.10 7.08
N GLU A 85 -6.67 10.93 7.19
CA GLU A 85 -6.81 12.35 7.54
C GLU A 85 -7.68 13.07 6.50
N VAL A 86 -7.36 12.90 5.21
CA VAL A 86 -8.15 13.48 4.12
C VAL A 86 -9.60 12.99 4.14
N HIS A 87 -9.85 11.72 4.43
CA HIS A 87 -11.20 11.20 4.53
C HIS A 87 -11.99 11.86 5.68
N SER A 88 -11.36 11.98 6.85
CA SER A 88 -11.94 12.60 8.04
C SER A 88 -12.27 14.08 7.80
N THR A 89 -11.39 14.83 7.10
CA THR A 89 -11.66 16.24 6.74
C THR A 89 -12.85 16.39 5.80
N ARG A 90 -13.05 15.44 4.87
CA ARG A 90 -14.16 15.49 3.90
C ARG A 90 -15.51 15.14 4.52
N GLU A 91 -15.54 14.34 5.58
CA GLU A 91 -16.78 14.01 6.30
C GLU A 91 -17.26 15.13 7.23
N ALA A 92 -16.35 16.03 7.63
CA ALA A 92 -16.64 17.14 8.54
C ALA A 92 -17.08 18.44 7.83
N ALA A 93 -17.00 18.50 6.50
CA ALA A 93 -17.32 19.67 5.66
C ALA A 93 -18.67 19.51 4.96
#